data_AF-A0A258SW37-F1
#
_entry.id   AF-A0A258SW37-F1
#
_cell.length_a   1.000
_cell.length_b   1.000
_cell.length_c   1.000
_cell.angle_alpha   90.00
_cell.angle_beta   90.00
_cell.angle_gamma   90.00
#
_symmetry.space_group_name_H-M   'P 1'
#
loop_
_entity.id
_entity.type
_entity.pdbx_description
1 polymer ?
#
loop_
_entity_poly.entity_id
_entity_poly.type
_entity_poly.pdbx_seq_one_letter_code
_entity_poly.pdbx_strand_id
1 'polypeptide(L)'
;NERFHTFLYGGAHNDYLAEITLATRARLQPFRRAQFRNLGRLALSYAEHDQVVTAILRGDKAEAAHAMRAHIITVEIAYERYAESV
;
A
#
# COMPACT_ATOMS: atom_id res chain seq x y z
N ASN A 1 2.21 1.68 -8.23
CA ASN A 1 1.71 0.93 -7.06
C ASN A 1 2.33 -0.48 -6.99
N GLU A 2 2.08 -1.39 -7.93
CA GLU A 2 2.67 -2.76 -7.91
C GLU A 2 4.21 -2.79 -7.71
N ARG A 3 4.97 -2.14 -8.61
CA ARG A 3 6.44 -2.09 -8.52
C ARG A 3 6.96 -1.51 -7.18
N PHE A 4 6.24 -0.53 -6.62
CA PHE A 4 6.62 0.08 -5.35
C PHE A 4 6.60 -0.96 -4.21
N HIS A 5 5.50 -1.70 -4.07
CA HIS A 5 5.41 -2.73 -3.05
C HIS A 5 6.37 -3.89 -3.29
N THR A 6 6.55 -4.33 -4.54
CA THR A 6 7.52 -5.39 -4.87
C THR A 6 8.94 -5.03 -4.43
N PHE A 7 9.37 -3.78 -4.62
CA PHE A 7 10.67 -3.33 -4.14
C PHE A 7 10.78 -3.34 -2.61
N LEU A 8 9.74 -2.92 -1.90
CA LEU A 8 9.74 -2.96 -0.43
C LEU A 8 9.85 -4.38 0.12
N TYR A 9 9.12 -5.33 -0.48
CA TYR A 9 9.17 -6.72 -0.04
C TYR A 9 10.53 -7.36 -0.32
N GLY A 10 11.13 -7.11 -1.49
CA GLY A 10 12.49 -7.57 -1.80
C GLY A 10 13.56 -6.93 -0.90
N GLY A 11 13.41 -5.63 -0.59
CA GLY A 11 14.33 -4.90 0.29
C GLY A 11 14.25 -5.30 1.77
N ALA A 12 13.22 -6.03 2.18
CA ALA A 12 13.12 -6.56 3.54
C ALA A 12 14.01 -7.80 3.77
N HIS A 13 14.61 -8.36 2.71
CA HIS A 13 15.51 -9.52 2.76
C HIS A 13 14.94 -10.72 3.54
N ASN A 14 13.64 -10.96 3.36
CA ASN A 14 12.93 -12.10 3.94
C ASN A 14 11.98 -12.70 2.90
N ASP A 15 12.50 -13.64 2.12
CA ASP A 15 11.78 -14.23 0.99
C ASP A 15 10.48 -14.94 1.41
N TYR A 16 10.49 -15.57 2.59
CA TYR A 16 9.31 -16.22 3.15
C TYR A 16 8.16 -15.23 3.40
N LEU A 17 8.45 -14.09 4.06
CA LEU A 17 7.44 -13.05 4.29
C LEU A 17 7.05 -12.34 2.98
N ALA A 18 8.00 -12.16 2.05
CA ALA A 18 7.74 -11.56 0.75
C ALA A 18 6.75 -12.41 -0.06
N GLU A 19 6.93 -13.73 -0.09
CA GLU A 19 6.05 -14.68 -0.78
C GLU A 19 4.61 -14.60 -0.24
N ILE A 20 4.44 -14.73 1.08
CA ILE A 20 3.12 -14.69 1.73
C ILE A 20 2.42 -13.35 1.45
N THR A 21 3.18 -12.25 1.52
CA THR A 21 2.63 -10.91 1.30
C THR A 21 2.19 -10.72 -0.15
N LEU A 22 3.00 -11.15 -1.12
CA LEU A 22 2.66 -11.07 -2.55
C LEU A 22 1.44 -11.94 -2.88
N ALA A 23 1.39 -13.18 -2.36
CA ALA A 23 0.25 -14.07 -2.56
C ALA A 23 -1.05 -13.48 -2.01
N THR A 24 -1.01 -12.92 -0.80
CA THR A 24 -2.15 -12.24 -0.18
C THR A 24 -2.59 -11.05 -1.04
N ARG A 25 -1.64 -10.22 -1.46
CA ARG A 25 -1.90 -9.00 -2.24
C ARG A 25 -2.45 -9.30 -3.64
N ALA A 26 -2.10 -10.45 -4.23
CA ALA A 26 -2.67 -10.94 -5.48
C ALA A 26 -4.15 -11.36 -5.32
N ARG A 27 -4.48 -12.10 -4.24
CA ARG A 27 -5.87 -12.49 -3.93
C ARG A 27 -6.78 -11.29 -3.69
N LEU A 28 -6.23 -10.22 -3.09
CA LEU A 28 -6.96 -8.98 -2.82
C LEU A 28 -6.93 -7.97 -3.98
N GLN A 29 -6.39 -8.33 -5.16
CA GLN A 29 -6.26 -7.43 -6.30
C GLN A 29 -7.59 -6.78 -6.73
N PRO A 30 -8.73 -7.50 -6.82
CA PRO A 30 -9.99 -6.88 -7.25
C PRO A 30 -10.42 -5.73 -6.34
N PHE A 31 -10.39 -5.94 -5.02
CA PHE A 31 -10.76 -4.94 -4.02
C PHE A 31 -9.79 -3.74 -4.02
N ARG A 32 -8.49 -4.03 -4.06
CA ARG A 32 -7.43 -3.01 -4.13
C ARG A 32 -7.49 -2.16 -5.39
N ARG A 33 -8.01 -2.68 -6.50
CA ARG A 33 -8.18 -1.91 -7.75
C ARG A 33 -9.44 -1.05 -7.71
N ALA A 34 -10.50 -1.52 -7.05
CA ALA A 34 -11.81 -0.87 -7.04
C ALA A 34 -11.76 0.55 -6.44
N GLN A 35 -10.99 0.76 -5.37
CA GLN A 35 -10.81 2.08 -4.74
C GLN A 35 -10.41 3.21 -5.71
N PHE A 36 -9.71 2.89 -6.81
CA PHE A 36 -9.24 3.91 -7.75
C PHE A 36 -10.35 4.43 -8.68
N ARG A 37 -11.57 3.90 -8.55
CA ARG A 37 -12.77 4.51 -9.14
C ARG A 37 -13.21 5.77 -8.39
N ASN A 38 -12.74 5.96 -7.15
CA ASN A 38 -12.99 7.19 -6.38
C ASN A 38 -12.12 8.33 -6.92
N LEU A 39 -12.74 9.47 -7.21
CA LEU A 39 -12.04 10.66 -7.69
C LEU A 39 -10.96 11.10 -6.70
N GLY A 40 -9.77 11.46 -7.21
CA GLY A 40 -8.64 11.92 -6.40
C GLY A 40 -7.85 10.83 -5.67
N ARG A 41 -8.35 9.58 -5.62
CA ARG A 41 -7.68 8.49 -4.88
C ARG A 41 -6.26 8.20 -5.37
N LEU A 42 -6.02 8.30 -6.69
CA LEU A 42 -4.71 8.05 -7.26
C LEU A 42 -3.66 9.02 -6.73
N ALA A 43 -3.96 10.32 -6.69
CA ALA A 43 -3.06 11.35 -6.16
C ALA A 43 -2.77 11.13 -4.68
N LEU A 44 -3.80 10.78 -3.89
CA LEU A 44 -3.63 10.45 -2.47
C LEU A 44 -2.72 9.22 -2.28
N SER A 45 -2.83 8.19 -3.14
CA SER A 45 -1.96 7.00 -3.06
C SER A 45 -0.50 7.34 -3.33
N TYR A 46 -0.22 8.31 -4.19
CA TYR A 46 1.13 8.81 -4.39
C TYR A 46 1.68 9.50 -3.14
N ALA A 47 0.89 10.35 -2.50
CA ALA A 47 1.30 11.03 -1.26
C ALA A 47 1.56 10.02 -0.11
N GLU A 48 0.70 9.01 0.04
CA GLU A 48 0.91 7.91 1.00
C GLU A 48 2.23 7.16 0.74
N HIS A 49 2.55 6.85 -0.53
CA HIS A 49 3.82 6.19 -0.85
C HIS A 49 5.02 7.10 -0.61
N ASP A 50 4.92 8.40 -0.89
CA ASP A 50 6.00 9.37 -0.68
C ASP A 50 6.42 9.43 0.79
N GLN A 51 5.45 9.38 1.71
CA GLN A 51 5.71 9.30 3.15
C GLN A 51 6.52 8.04 3.51
N VAL A 52 6.13 6.88 2.98
CA VAL A 52 6.85 5.62 3.20
C VAL A 52 8.29 5.70 2.66
N VAL A 53 8.46 6.18 1.42
CA VAL A 53 9.79 6.30 0.79
C VAL A 53 10.67 7.27 1.59
N THR A 54 10.13 8.42 1.97
CA THR A 54 10.85 9.43 2.75
C THR A 54 11.33 8.87 4.09
N ALA A 55 10.48 8.13 4.80
CA ALA A 55 10.85 7.50 6.07
C ALA A 55 11.96 6.46 5.89
N ILE A 56 11.89 5.64 4.84
CA ILE A 56 12.94 4.66 4.50
C ILE A 56 14.26 5.35 4.17
N LEU A 57 14.25 6.39 3.34
CA LEU A 57 15.46 7.14 2.96
C LEU A 57 16.12 7.83 4.15
N ARG A 58 15.36 8.17 5.19
CA ARG A 58 15.87 8.71 6.46
C ARG A 58 16.40 7.62 7.41
N GLY A 59 16.21 6.35 7.09
CA GLY A 59 16.52 5.23 7.99
C GLY A 59 15.56 5.12 9.18
N ASP A 60 14.42 5.82 9.16
CA ASP A 60 13.44 5.78 10.23
C ASP A 60 12.50 4.57 10.07
N LYS A 61 12.91 3.45 10.67
CA LYS A 61 12.14 2.21 10.64
C LYS A 61 10.75 2.37 11.27
N ALA A 62 10.62 3.14 12.35
CA ALA A 62 9.37 3.27 13.08
C ALA A 62 8.35 4.03 12.22
N GLU A 63 8.78 5.14 11.62
CA GLU A 63 7.94 5.95 10.75
C GLU A 63 7.59 5.20 9.45
N ALA A 64 8.54 4.49 8.83
CA ALA A 64 8.26 3.71 7.63
C ALA A 64 7.18 2.64 7.89
N ALA A 65 7.23 1.98 9.04
CA ALA A 65 6.24 1.00 9.44
C ALA A 65 4.89 1.66 9.78
N HIS A 66 4.89 2.84 10.40
CA HIS A 66 3.67 3.60 10.68
C HIS A 66 2.99 4.06 9.38
N ALA A 67 3.73 4.69 8.48
CA ALA A 67 3.24 5.16 7.19
C ALA A 67 2.67 4.01 6.34
N MET A 68 3.31 2.85 6.31
CA MET A 68 2.78 1.68 5.58
C MET A 68 1.45 1.17 6.17
N ARG A 69 1.32 1.15 7.50
CA ARG A 69 0.04 0.78 8.15
C ARG A 69 -1.06 1.79 7.84
N ALA A 70 -0.75 3.09 7.94
CA ALA A 70 -1.69 4.16 7.60
C ALA A 70 -2.15 4.09 6.14
N HIS A 71 -1.22 3.79 5.22
CA HIS A 71 -1.52 3.55 3.81
C HIS A 71 -2.53 2.39 3.63
N ILE A 72 -2.33 1.25 4.29
CA ILE A 72 -3.24 0.09 4.19
C ILE A 72 -4.64 0.43 4.74
N ILE A 73 -4.73 1.14 5.87
CA ILE A 73 -6.01 1.60 6.42
C ILE A 73 -6.71 2.55 5.45
N THR A 74 -5.97 3.46 4.81
CA THR A 74 -6.56 4.37 3.83
C THR A 74 -7.08 3.64 2.59
N VAL A 75 -6.41 2.55 2.17
CA VAL A 75 -6.89 1.66 1.11
C VAL A 75 -8.22 0.98 1.48
N GLU A 76 -8.34 0.49 2.72
CA GLU A 76 -9.58 -0.11 3.25
C GLU A 76 -10.75 0.88 3.21
N ILE A 77 -10.57 2.06 3.83
CA ILE A 77 -11.59 3.12 3.86
C ILE A 77 -11.98 3.56 2.45
N ALA A 78 -11.01 3.66 1.53
CA ALA A 78 -11.28 4.03 0.15
C ALA A 78 -12.10 2.95 -0.58
N TYR A 79 -11.86 1.66 -0.30
CA TYR A 79 -12.68 0.59 -0.83
C TYR A 79 -14.10 0.63 -0.28
N GLU A 80 -14.28 0.86 1.02
CA GLU A 80 -15.61 0.97 1.66
C GLU A 80 -16.44 2.07 1.00
N ARG A 81 -15.87 3.27 0.84
CA ARG A 81 -16.52 4.39 0.14
C ARG A 81 -16.91 4.05 -1.30
N TYR A 82 -16.06 3.30 -1.99
CA TYR A 82 -16.38 2.84 -3.33
C TYR A 82 -17.58 1.87 -3.29
N ALA A 83 -17.56 0.90 -2.37
CA ALA A 83 -18.62 -0.11 -2.23
C ALA A 83 -19.98 0.50 -1.88
N GLU A 84 -20.01 1.58 -1.08
CA GLU A 84 -21.23 2.35 -0.78
C GLU A 84 -21.79 3.13 -1.97
N SER A 85 -20.96 3.41 -2.98
CA SER A 85 -21.33 4.22 -4.15
C SER A 85 -21.83 3.42 -5.36
N VAL A 86 -21.84 2.08 -5.27
CA VAL A 86 -22.18 1.14 -6.36
C VAL A 86 -23.51 0.46 -6.11
#